data_AF-A0A381Y7I4-F1
#
_entry.id   AF-A0A381Y7I4-F1
#
_cell.length_a   1.000
_cell.length_b   1.000
_cell.length_c   1.000
_cell.angle_alpha   90.00
_cell.angle_beta   90.00
_cell.angle_gamma   90.00
#
_symmetry.space_group_name_H-M   'P 1'
#
loop_
_entity.id
_entity.type
_entity.pdbx_description
1 polymer ?
#
loop_
_entity_poly.entity_id
_entity_poly.type
_entity_poly.pdbx_seq_one_letter_code
_entity_poly.pdbx_strand_id
1 'polypeptide(L)'
;MEAVSTELHAFDVAAEAERVPYKVADLSLAEHGRKEIDLAEHEMPGLMETRRRYSENKPLAGTKVMGSLHMTIQTAVLIETLVDLGADVRWVSCNIFSTQDHAAAAVVVGREETGGTVQNPRGVPVFAWKGETLEEYWWCTNEALLWPDGSGPELIVDDGGDATLVIHKGYEFEEAGEVPEFDAENEPEEWGVILDLLRVEFAQNPQRWHKTALGLKGVSEETTTGVNRLMQMEKTGTLLFPAINVNDSVTKSKFDNIYGCRHSVVDGLNRASDVMIGGKVAVVCGFGEVGKGCAQALRGQGARVVVTEIDPICALQAAMEGYAVRKLESVVQSADIFITTTGNFDILTAEHMGRMKDKAIVANIGHFDNEIDMAGLAKMPG
;
A
#
# COMPACT_ATOMS: atom_id res chain seq x y z
N MET A 1 -0.31 40.54 -24.38
CA MET A 1 0.72 39.48 -24.27
C MET A 1 0.93 39.28 -22.80
N GLU A 2 0.10 38.44 -22.17
CA GLU A 2 0.37 37.98 -20.81
C GLU A 2 1.67 37.16 -20.86
N ALA A 3 2.60 37.48 -19.98
CA ALA A 3 3.80 36.69 -19.81
C ALA A 3 3.35 35.29 -19.36
N VAL A 4 3.49 34.30 -20.24
CA VAL A 4 3.38 32.90 -19.85
C VAL A 4 4.50 32.68 -18.83
N SER A 5 4.14 32.66 -17.56
CA SER A 5 4.98 32.08 -16.52
C SER A 5 5.25 30.64 -16.94
N THR A 6 6.44 30.37 -17.49
CA THR A 6 6.88 29.01 -17.77
C THR A 6 7.29 28.41 -16.43
N GLU A 7 6.31 28.02 -15.62
CA GLU A 7 6.59 27.16 -14.47
C GLU A 7 7.30 25.91 -15.00
N LEU A 8 8.48 25.63 -14.45
CA LEU A 8 9.25 24.45 -14.78
C LEU A 8 8.46 23.20 -14.38
N HIS A 9 8.46 22.18 -15.22
CA HIS A 9 7.81 20.91 -14.90
C HIS A 9 8.52 20.24 -13.72
N ALA A 10 7.79 19.48 -12.89
CA ALA A 10 8.34 18.83 -11.69
C ALA A 10 9.62 18.01 -11.96
N PHE A 11 9.73 17.39 -13.14
CA PHE A 11 10.92 16.65 -13.55
C PHE A 11 12.13 17.54 -13.85
N ASP A 12 11.91 18.71 -14.45
CA ASP A 12 12.98 19.67 -14.73
C ASP A 12 13.48 20.27 -13.42
N VAL A 13 12.56 20.61 -12.50
CA VAL A 13 12.90 21.09 -11.15
C VAL A 13 13.69 20.04 -10.36
N ALA A 14 13.30 18.76 -10.42
CA ALA A 14 14.05 17.68 -9.79
C ALA A 14 15.46 17.55 -10.37
N ALA A 15 15.60 17.62 -11.71
CA ALA A 15 16.89 17.55 -12.37
C ALA A 15 17.81 18.73 -12.01
N GLU A 16 17.27 19.96 -11.93
CA GLU A 16 18.01 21.15 -11.47
C GLU A 16 18.47 21.03 -10.01
N ALA A 17 17.70 20.32 -9.17
CA ALA A 17 18.04 20.02 -7.79
C ALA A 17 18.95 18.77 -7.64
N GLU A 18 19.46 18.21 -8.74
CA GLU A 18 20.25 16.98 -8.77
C GLU A 18 19.55 15.77 -8.13
N ARG A 19 18.21 15.77 -8.15
CA ARG A 19 17.36 14.68 -7.65
C ARG A 19 16.85 13.82 -8.80
N VAL A 20 16.52 12.57 -8.49
CA VAL A 20 15.91 11.66 -9.44
C VAL A 20 14.46 12.12 -9.73
N PRO A 21 14.09 12.41 -10.99
CA PRO A 21 12.76 12.91 -11.31
C PRO A 21 11.62 11.90 -11.09
N TYR A 22 11.91 10.63 -11.36
CA TYR A 22 11.04 9.47 -11.23
C TYR A 22 11.90 8.19 -11.31
N LYS A 23 11.37 7.05 -10.87
CA LYS A 23 11.99 5.75 -11.02
C LYS A 23 10.91 4.67 -11.19
N VAL A 24 10.85 4.10 -12.39
CA VAL A 24 9.90 3.03 -12.76
C VAL A 24 10.63 1.96 -13.58
N ALA A 25 10.02 0.78 -13.73
CA ALA A 25 10.65 -0.35 -14.43
C ALA A 25 10.96 -0.04 -15.90
N ASP A 26 9.97 0.41 -16.68
CA ASP A 26 10.11 0.66 -18.11
C ASP A 26 9.05 1.65 -18.63
N LEU A 27 9.50 2.83 -19.08
CA LEU A 27 8.62 3.84 -19.67
C LEU A 27 7.98 3.42 -21.00
N SER A 28 8.54 2.42 -21.69
CA SER A 28 7.98 1.93 -22.97
C SER A 28 6.57 1.33 -22.79
N LEU A 29 6.22 0.95 -21.56
CA LEU A 29 4.91 0.41 -21.19
C LEU A 29 3.80 1.45 -21.11
N ALA A 30 4.12 2.75 -21.21
CA ALA A 30 3.17 3.83 -20.99
C ALA A 30 1.95 3.79 -21.94
N GLU A 31 2.12 3.36 -23.20
CA GLU A 31 0.97 3.23 -24.12
C GLU A 31 0.00 2.14 -23.67
N HIS A 32 0.52 1.02 -23.17
CA HIS A 32 -0.31 -0.05 -22.61
C HIS A 32 -1.03 0.41 -21.34
N GLY A 33 -0.29 1.07 -20.44
CA GLY A 33 -0.85 1.67 -19.23
C GLY A 33 -1.95 2.67 -19.53
N ARG A 34 -1.74 3.58 -20.48
CA ARG A 34 -2.74 4.57 -20.89
C ARG A 34 -4.04 3.90 -21.34
N LYS A 35 -3.94 2.87 -22.21
CA LYS A 35 -5.11 2.12 -22.67
C LYS A 35 -5.89 1.47 -21.53
N GLU A 36 -5.22 0.96 -20.50
CA GLU A 36 -5.89 0.38 -19.34
C GLU A 36 -6.45 1.45 -18.39
N ILE A 37 -5.79 2.60 -18.24
CA ILE A 37 -6.32 3.76 -17.51
C ILE A 37 -7.61 4.24 -18.17
N ASP A 38 -7.63 4.39 -19.50
CA ASP A 38 -8.83 4.82 -20.23
C ASP A 38 -10.01 3.86 -20.00
N LEU A 39 -9.76 2.54 -19.95
CA LEU A 39 -10.78 1.55 -19.60
C LEU A 39 -11.21 1.67 -18.13
N ALA A 40 -10.27 1.89 -17.21
CA ALA A 40 -10.56 2.03 -15.79
C ALA A 40 -11.38 3.29 -15.48
N GLU A 41 -11.18 4.39 -16.19
CA GLU A 41 -12.01 5.61 -16.03
C GLU A 41 -13.50 5.33 -16.24
N HIS A 42 -13.85 4.42 -17.15
CA HIS A 42 -15.24 3.99 -17.35
C HIS A 42 -15.81 3.19 -16.16
N GLU A 43 -14.97 2.46 -15.44
CA GLU A 43 -15.34 1.67 -14.26
C GLU A 43 -15.17 2.46 -12.93
N MET A 44 -14.66 3.70 -12.98
CA MET A 44 -14.43 4.55 -11.81
C MET A 44 -15.29 5.83 -11.81
N PRO A 45 -16.63 5.73 -11.94
CA PRO A 45 -17.51 6.89 -12.08
C PRO A 45 -17.46 7.86 -10.89
N GLY A 46 -17.09 7.40 -9.69
CA GLY A 46 -16.91 8.25 -8.52
C GLY A 46 -15.77 9.26 -8.68
N LEU A 47 -14.63 8.84 -9.21
CA LEU A 47 -13.51 9.73 -9.50
C LEU A 47 -13.82 10.63 -10.69
N MET A 48 -14.43 10.09 -11.75
CA MET A 48 -14.79 10.89 -12.93
C MET A 48 -15.81 11.98 -12.59
N GLU A 49 -16.80 11.69 -11.76
CA GLU A 49 -17.75 12.70 -11.27
C GLU A 49 -17.06 13.73 -10.35
N THR A 50 -16.07 13.31 -9.56
CA THR A 50 -15.26 14.24 -8.75
C THR A 50 -14.48 15.21 -9.63
N ARG A 51 -13.79 14.72 -10.67
CA ARG A 51 -13.13 15.57 -11.68
C ARG A 51 -14.12 16.54 -12.31
N ARG A 52 -15.29 16.06 -12.75
CA ARG A 52 -16.33 16.89 -13.38
C ARG A 52 -16.84 18.00 -12.45
N ARG A 53 -16.99 17.74 -11.15
CA ARG A 53 -17.53 18.71 -10.19
C ARG A 53 -16.51 19.75 -9.73
N TYR A 54 -15.25 19.37 -9.59
CA TYR A 54 -14.29 20.16 -8.81
C TYR A 54 -13.05 20.61 -9.58
N SER A 55 -12.79 20.10 -10.79
CA SER A 55 -11.61 20.49 -11.58
C SER A 55 -11.56 21.98 -11.93
N GLU A 56 -12.70 22.62 -12.19
CA GLU A 56 -12.76 24.06 -12.49
C GLU A 56 -12.30 24.94 -11.31
N ASN A 57 -12.60 24.52 -10.08
CA ASN A 57 -12.30 25.28 -8.87
C ASN A 57 -10.90 24.99 -8.29
N LYS A 58 -10.21 23.96 -8.81
CA LYS A 58 -8.87 23.52 -8.39
C LYS A 58 -8.69 23.54 -6.86
N PRO A 59 -9.50 22.79 -6.08
CA PRO A 59 -9.50 22.87 -4.62
C PRO A 59 -8.18 22.46 -3.96
N LEU A 60 -7.31 21.76 -4.69
CA LEU A 60 -5.97 21.34 -4.24
C LEU A 60 -4.86 22.17 -4.89
N ALA A 61 -5.17 23.32 -5.51
CA ALA A 61 -4.20 24.16 -6.22
C ALA A 61 -2.91 24.39 -5.41
N GLY A 62 -1.79 23.91 -5.95
CA GLY A 62 -0.45 24.07 -5.36
C GLY A 62 -0.20 23.24 -4.11
N THR A 63 -1.15 22.39 -3.68
CA THR A 63 -0.98 21.55 -2.49
C THR A 63 -0.07 20.38 -2.82
N LYS A 64 1.00 20.21 -2.02
CA LYS A 64 1.95 19.10 -2.16
C LYS A 64 1.41 17.82 -1.54
N VAL A 65 0.97 16.89 -2.37
CA VAL A 65 0.35 15.62 -1.96
C VAL A 65 1.32 14.47 -2.23
N MET A 66 1.73 13.78 -1.17
CA MET A 66 2.49 12.53 -1.28
C MET A 66 1.50 11.36 -1.15
N GLY A 67 1.57 10.40 -2.08
CA GLY A 67 0.79 9.17 -2.02
C GLY A 67 1.68 7.95 -1.81
N SER A 68 1.26 7.08 -0.90
CA SER A 68 1.87 5.78 -0.58
C SER A 68 0.78 4.70 -0.63
N LEU A 69 0.33 4.41 -1.86
CA LEU A 69 -0.72 3.43 -2.17
C LEU A 69 -0.19 2.51 -3.25
N HIS A 70 -0.68 1.27 -3.31
CA HIS A 70 -0.35 0.33 -4.39
C HIS A 70 -0.37 1.02 -5.77
N MET A 71 0.76 1.02 -6.50
CA MET A 71 0.87 1.73 -7.78
C MET A 71 0.22 0.94 -8.93
N THR A 72 -1.10 0.99 -8.99
CA THR A 72 -1.96 0.24 -9.94
C THR A 72 -2.61 1.16 -10.98
N ILE A 73 -3.32 0.56 -11.95
CA ILE A 73 -4.19 1.28 -12.89
C ILE A 73 -5.26 2.07 -12.15
N GLN A 74 -5.84 1.53 -11.07
CA GLN A 74 -6.86 2.23 -10.28
C GLN A 74 -6.26 3.45 -9.58
N THR A 75 -5.07 3.29 -9.02
CA THR A 75 -4.32 4.37 -8.37
C THR A 75 -3.88 5.43 -9.39
N ALA A 76 -3.54 5.06 -10.62
CA ALA A 76 -3.25 6.03 -11.67
C ALA A 76 -4.44 6.98 -11.94
N VAL A 77 -5.68 6.46 -11.95
CA VAL A 77 -6.89 7.30 -12.08
C VAL A 77 -7.06 8.21 -10.87
N LEU A 78 -6.73 7.76 -9.65
CA LEU A 78 -6.71 8.58 -8.44
C LEU A 78 -5.67 9.71 -8.55
N ILE A 79 -4.43 9.40 -8.92
CA ILE A 79 -3.35 10.37 -9.11
C ILE A 79 -3.77 11.46 -10.09
N GLU A 80 -4.25 11.08 -11.27
CA GLU A 80 -4.69 12.03 -12.29
C GLU A 80 -5.91 12.85 -11.82
N THR A 81 -6.76 12.29 -10.95
CA THR A 81 -7.83 13.05 -10.29
C THR A 81 -7.26 14.13 -9.38
N LEU A 82 -6.26 13.82 -8.55
CA LEU A 82 -5.63 14.80 -7.66
C LEU A 82 -4.97 15.94 -8.46
N VAL A 83 -4.28 15.61 -9.55
CA VAL A 83 -3.71 16.59 -10.49
C VAL A 83 -4.81 17.44 -11.13
N ASP A 84 -5.93 16.85 -11.56
CA ASP A 84 -7.08 17.57 -12.11
C ASP A 84 -7.72 18.52 -11.09
N LEU A 85 -7.60 18.21 -9.80
CA LEU A 85 -8.02 19.08 -8.70
C LEU A 85 -6.96 20.13 -8.31
N GLY A 86 -5.78 20.13 -8.95
CA GLY A 86 -4.74 21.15 -8.82
C GLY A 86 -3.56 20.79 -7.92
N ALA A 87 -3.49 19.55 -7.42
CA ALA A 87 -2.40 19.11 -6.55
C ALA A 87 -1.07 18.98 -7.30
N ASP A 88 0.03 19.25 -6.60
CA ASP A 88 1.38 18.84 -6.96
C ASP A 88 1.65 17.49 -6.28
N VAL A 89 1.82 16.44 -7.08
CA VAL A 89 1.74 15.06 -6.60
C VAL A 89 3.10 14.35 -6.72
N ARG A 90 3.44 13.52 -5.73
CA ARG A 90 4.54 12.53 -5.80
C ARG A 90 4.03 11.20 -5.28
N TRP A 91 4.46 10.09 -5.87
CA TRP A 91 3.87 8.78 -5.56
C TRP A 91 4.89 7.66 -5.40
N VAL A 92 4.57 6.74 -4.48
CA VAL A 92 5.22 5.44 -4.27
C VAL A 92 4.19 4.35 -4.11
N SER A 93 4.61 3.11 -4.31
CA SER A 93 3.82 1.95 -3.90
C SER A 93 3.97 1.71 -2.41
N CYS A 94 2.96 1.15 -1.74
CA CYS A 94 3.04 0.70 -0.33
C CYS A 94 3.38 -0.80 -0.20
N ASN A 95 3.74 -1.47 -1.31
CA ASN A 95 4.15 -2.87 -1.28
C ASN A 95 5.02 -3.22 -2.48
N ILE A 96 6.13 -3.90 -2.21
CA ILE A 96 7.19 -4.28 -3.17
C ILE A 96 6.71 -5.08 -4.39
N PHE A 97 5.56 -5.76 -4.32
CA PHE A 97 5.03 -6.57 -5.42
C PHE A 97 3.74 -6.05 -6.03
N SER A 98 3.20 -4.95 -5.52
CA SER A 98 1.86 -4.49 -5.91
C SER A 98 1.82 -3.61 -7.15
N THR A 99 2.96 -3.01 -7.51
CA THR A 99 3.06 -2.12 -8.67
C THR A 99 2.67 -2.84 -9.97
N GLN A 100 1.89 -2.15 -10.78
CA GLN A 100 1.65 -2.48 -12.18
C GLN A 100 2.54 -1.55 -13.03
N ASP A 101 3.63 -2.08 -13.56
CA ASP A 101 4.69 -1.26 -14.17
C ASP A 101 4.19 -0.41 -15.34
N HIS A 102 3.21 -0.89 -16.10
CA HIS A 102 2.58 -0.13 -17.18
C HIS A 102 1.75 1.05 -16.66
N ALA A 103 1.08 0.90 -15.51
CA ALA A 103 0.39 2.01 -14.86
C ALA A 103 1.38 3.08 -14.39
N ALA A 104 2.45 2.67 -13.70
CA ALA A 104 3.52 3.57 -13.24
C ALA A 104 4.14 4.34 -14.42
N ALA A 105 4.45 3.64 -15.52
CA ALA A 105 4.98 4.25 -16.74
C ALA A 105 4.01 5.28 -17.34
N ALA A 106 2.72 4.97 -17.43
CA ALA A 106 1.72 5.87 -17.99
C ALA A 106 1.52 7.14 -17.15
N VAL A 107 1.57 7.02 -15.82
CA VAL A 107 1.50 8.17 -14.90
C VAL A 107 2.73 9.07 -15.05
N VAL A 108 3.93 8.51 -15.18
CA VAL A 108 5.17 9.28 -15.39
C VAL A 108 5.17 9.96 -16.75
N VAL A 109 4.81 9.24 -17.83
CA VAL A 109 4.76 9.82 -19.17
C VAL A 109 3.72 10.93 -19.23
N GLY A 110 2.57 10.77 -18.57
CA GLY A 110 1.50 11.74 -18.55
C GLY A 110 0.43 11.47 -19.61
N ARG A 111 -0.61 12.30 -19.62
CA ARG A 111 -1.68 12.23 -20.63
C ARG A 111 -1.28 12.98 -21.89
N GLU A 112 -2.03 12.78 -22.97
CA GLU A 112 -1.79 13.50 -24.23
C GLU A 112 -1.86 15.03 -24.03
N GLU A 113 -2.75 15.51 -23.16
CA GLU A 113 -2.92 16.94 -22.87
C GLU A 113 -1.71 17.55 -22.15
N THR A 114 -0.88 16.73 -21.49
CA THR A 114 0.37 17.22 -20.89
C THR A 114 1.53 17.31 -21.89
N GLY A 115 1.33 16.78 -23.11
CA GLY A 115 2.37 16.73 -24.15
C GLY A 115 3.51 15.75 -23.84
N GLY A 116 3.29 14.84 -22.90
CA GLY A 116 4.27 13.87 -22.45
C GLY A 116 4.53 12.76 -23.45
N THR A 117 5.79 12.33 -23.56
CA THR A 117 6.21 11.20 -24.39
C THR A 117 7.22 10.35 -23.62
N VAL A 118 7.49 9.13 -24.07
CA VAL A 118 8.52 8.26 -23.45
C VAL A 118 9.88 8.96 -23.40
N GLN A 119 10.23 9.78 -24.41
CA GLN A 119 11.51 10.49 -24.47
C GLN A 119 11.52 11.80 -23.67
N ASN A 120 10.35 12.40 -23.43
CA ASN A 120 10.18 13.66 -22.72
C ASN A 120 8.89 13.57 -21.90
N PRO A 121 8.91 12.86 -20.76
CA PRO A 121 7.72 12.60 -19.97
C PRO A 121 7.24 13.90 -19.31
N ARG A 122 5.92 14.08 -19.20
CA ARG A 122 5.27 15.28 -18.65
C ARG A 122 4.12 14.90 -17.70
N GLY A 123 4.32 13.84 -16.92
CA GLY A 123 3.37 13.35 -15.94
C GLY A 123 3.82 13.62 -14.50
N VAL A 124 3.52 12.69 -13.61
CA VAL A 124 3.74 12.82 -12.17
C VAL A 124 4.98 12.03 -11.73
N PRO A 125 5.79 12.55 -10.78
CA PRO A 125 6.86 11.78 -10.13
C PRO A 125 6.33 10.50 -9.47
N VAL A 126 6.77 9.35 -9.97
CA VAL A 126 6.49 8.02 -9.41
C VAL A 126 7.81 7.31 -9.16
N PHE A 127 7.96 6.74 -7.97
CA PHE A 127 9.08 5.90 -7.56
C PHE A 127 8.51 4.54 -7.16
N ALA A 128 8.28 3.68 -8.15
CA ALA A 128 7.64 2.39 -7.95
C ALA A 128 7.90 1.42 -9.11
N TRP A 129 8.21 0.16 -8.80
CA TRP A 129 8.21 -0.96 -9.75
C TRP A 129 7.83 -2.26 -9.08
N LYS A 130 7.44 -3.26 -9.87
CA LYS A 130 7.15 -4.59 -9.34
C LYS A 130 8.45 -5.33 -9.03
N GLY A 131 8.58 -5.82 -7.80
CA GLY A 131 9.73 -6.61 -7.35
C GLY A 131 10.87 -5.77 -6.77
N GLU A 132 10.54 -4.68 -6.08
CA GLU A 132 11.49 -3.90 -5.27
C GLU A 132 12.14 -4.77 -4.18
N THR A 133 13.39 -4.46 -3.82
CA THR A 133 13.95 -4.85 -2.51
C THR A 133 13.42 -3.95 -1.40
N LEU A 134 13.65 -4.31 -0.13
CA LEU A 134 13.26 -3.45 1.00
C LEU A 134 14.01 -2.11 0.98
N GLU A 135 15.29 -2.11 0.61
CA GLU A 135 16.08 -0.88 0.47
C GLU A 135 15.56 0.02 -0.65
N GLU A 136 15.17 -0.58 -1.77
CA GLU A 136 14.56 0.14 -2.90
C GLU A 136 13.20 0.74 -2.51
N TYR A 137 12.37 0.00 -1.78
CA TYR A 137 11.07 0.45 -1.27
C TYR A 137 11.21 1.67 -0.35
N TRP A 138 12.07 1.58 0.67
CA TRP A 138 12.27 2.68 1.62
C TRP A 138 12.99 3.87 0.98
N TRP A 139 13.88 3.64 0.00
CA TRP A 139 14.44 4.70 -0.83
C TRP A 139 13.35 5.42 -1.65
N CYS A 140 12.43 4.68 -2.28
CA CYS A 140 11.32 5.26 -3.02
C CYS A 140 10.45 6.14 -2.10
N THR A 141 10.07 5.63 -0.93
CA THR A 141 9.32 6.37 0.10
C THR A 141 10.02 7.67 0.47
N ASN A 142 11.34 7.61 0.70
CA ASN A 142 12.13 8.80 1.01
C ASN A 142 12.13 9.86 -0.13
N GLU A 143 12.22 9.42 -1.39
CA GLU A 143 12.20 10.30 -2.56
C GLU A 143 10.85 10.97 -2.78
N ALA A 144 9.74 10.29 -2.49
CA ALA A 144 8.41 10.89 -2.61
C ALA A 144 8.05 11.83 -1.46
N LEU A 145 8.62 11.63 -0.27
CA LEU A 145 8.44 12.50 0.89
C LEU A 145 9.16 13.84 0.80
N LEU A 146 10.06 14.04 -0.18
CA LEU A 146 10.87 15.26 -0.27
C LEU A 146 10.70 15.92 -1.64
N TRP A 147 10.17 17.14 -1.65
CA TRP A 147 10.13 17.93 -2.87
C TRP A 147 11.54 18.47 -3.21
N PRO A 148 11.81 18.77 -4.49
CA PRO A 148 13.10 19.29 -4.92
C PRO A 148 13.58 20.55 -4.20
N ASP A 149 12.66 21.39 -3.74
CA ASP A 149 12.95 22.61 -2.97
C ASP A 149 13.24 22.35 -1.47
N GLY A 150 13.24 21.08 -1.05
CA GLY A 150 13.48 20.67 0.33
C GLY A 150 12.25 20.76 1.24
N SER A 151 11.07 21.04 0.69
CA SER A 151 9.81 21.13 1.44
C SER A 151 8.85 19.96 1.17
N GLY A 152 7.64 20.05 1.72
CA GLY A 152 6.59 19.05 1.55
C GLY A 152 6.83 17.74 2.33
N PRO A 153 5.87 16.81 2.27
CA PRO A 153 4.48 17.01 1.80
C PRO A 153 3.65 17.93 2.71
N GLU A 154 2.55 18.45 2.17
CA GLU A 154 1.49 19.14 2.97
C GLU A 154 0.32 18.20 3.28
N LEU A 155 0.06 17.21 2.43
CA LEU A 155 -0.92 16.15 2.65
C LEU A 155 -0.32 14.79 2.29
N ILE A 156 -0.75 13.75 3.00
CA ILE A 156 -0.39 12.37 2.72
C ILE A 156 -1.67 11.58 2.41
N VAL A 157 -1.61 10.75 1.37
CA VAL A 157 -2.56 9.66 1.12
C VAL A 157 -1.79 8.37 1.40
N ASP A 158 -2.13 7.65 2.47
CA ASP A 158 -1.36 6.50 2.98
C ASP A 158 -2.22 5.24 2.96
N ASP A 159 -1.59 4.10 2.70
CA ASP A 159 -2.18 2.76 2.81
C ASP A 159 -1.18 1.88 3.55
N GLY A 160 -1.47 1.63 4.84
CA GLY A 160 -0.60 0.87 5.73
C GLY A 160 0.11 1.69 6.79
N GLY A 161 0.24 2.99 6.55
CA GLY A 161 0.85 3.93 7.47
C GLY A 161 2.37 3.94 7.44
N ASP A 162 3.03 3.48 6.36
CA ASP A 162 4.50 3.42 6.28
C ASP A 162 5.12 4.80 6.07
N ALA A 163 4.53 5.64 5.20
CA ALA A 163 4.93 7.02 5.05
C ALA A 163 4.74 7.78 6.36
N THR A 164 3.61 7.55 7.03
CA THR A 164 3.34 8.10 8.36
C THR A 164 4.36 7.60 9.40
N LEU A 165 4.70 6.31 9.40
CA LEU A 165 5.64 5.70 10.35
C LEU A 165 7.04 6.31 10.23
N VAL A 166 7.60 6.42 9.03
CA VAL A 166 8.95 6.95 8.86
C VAL A 166 9.06 8.41 9.30
N ILE A 167 8.01 9.22 9.08
CA ILE A 167 7.96 10.61 9.58
C ILE A 167 7.95 10.64 11.11
N HIS A 168 7.11 9.83 11.75
CA HIS A 168 7.01 9.81 13.22
C HIS A 168 8.30 9.29 13.86
N LYS A 169 8.92 8.25 13.30
CA LYS A 169 10.19 7.71 13.79
C LYS A 169 11.36 8.63 13.53
N GLY A 170 11.42 9.24 12.35
CA GLY A 170 12.39 10.29 12.07
C GLY A 170 12.29 11.46 13.05
N TYR A 171 11.07 11.93 13.35
CA TYR A 171 10.83 12.98 14.34
C TYR A 171 11.26 12.54 15.75
N GLU A 172 10.89 11.34 16.17
CA GLU A 172 11.26 10.75 17.47
C GLU A 172 12.78 10.70 17.65
N PHE A 173 13.52 10.27 16.61
CA PHE A 173 14.97 10.18 16.65
C PHE A 173 15.66 11.54 16.56
N GLU A 174 15.08 12.49 15.83
CA GLU A 174 15.55 13.88 15.85
C GLU A 174 15.37 14.52 17.24
N GLU A 175 14.27 14.26 17.95
CA GLU A 175 14.08 14.68 19.35
C GLU A 175 15.08 14.00 20.31
N ALA A 176 15.35 12.71 20.10
CA ALA A 176 16.32 11.96 20.91
C ALA A 176 17.78 12.38 20.63
N GLY A 177 18.05 12.94 19.45
CA GLY A 177 19.38 13.32 19.00
C GLY A 177 20.23 12.16 18.48
N GLU A 178 19.66 10.95 18.38
CA GLU A 178 20.32 9.76 17.85
C GLU A 178 19.31 8.79 17.23
N VAL A 179 19.76 8.02 16.23
CA VAL A 179 19.02 6.89 15.66
C VAL A 179 19.50 5.62 16.36
N PRO A 180 18.61 4.76 16.90
CA PRO A 180 19.02 3.57 17.63
C PRO A 180 19.76 2.55 16.75
N GLU A 181 20.49 1.65 17.41
CA GLU A 181 21.14 0.51 16.76
C GLU A 181 20.13 -0.60 16.46
N PHE A 182 20.32 -1.30 15.34
CA PHE A 182 19.48 -2.42 14.91
C PHE A 182 19.84 -3.71 15.66
N ASP A 183 18.84 -4.40 16.20
CA ASP A 183 18.99 -5.71 16.83
C ASP A 183 18.51 -6.84 15.91
N ALA A 184 19.43 -7.37 15.11
CA ALA A 184 19.16 -8.44 14.14
C ALA A 184 18.64 -9.76 14.75
N GLU A 185 18.74 -9.95 16.07
CA GLU A 185 18.20 -11.15 16.73
C GLU A 185 16.70 -11.01 17.05
N ASN A 186 16.23 -9.79 17.35
CA ASN A 186 14.91 -9.54 17.89
C ASN A 186 14.03 -8.61 17.03
N GLU A 187 14.62 -7.94 16.05
CA GLU A 187 13.92 -7.00 15.17
C GLU A 187 13.81 -7.53 13.73
N PRO A 188 12.73 -7.20 13.00
CA PRO A 188 12.57 -7.61 11.61
C PRO A 188 13.61 -6.91 10.72
N GLU A 189 14.08 -7.61 9.68
CA GLU A 189 15.07 -7.09 8.72
C GLU A 189 14.69 -5.71 8.15
N GLU A 190 13.41 -5.52 7.82
CA GLU A 190 12.87 -4.26 7.32
C GLU A 190 13.10 -3.08 8.28
N TRP A 191 13.02 -3.32 9.60
CA TRP A 191 13.29 -2.27 10.58
C TRP A 191 14.74 -1.81 10.53
N GLY A 192 15.70 -2.72 10.29
CA GLY A 192 17.09 -2.36 10.05
C GLY A 192 17.27 -1.43 8.85
N VAL A 193 16.57 -1.71 7.75
CA VAL A 193 16.57 -0.86 6.54
C VAL A 193 16.02 0.55 6.83
N ILE A 194 14.93 0.64 7.61
CA ILE A 194 14.36 1.93 8.03
C ILE A 194 15.34 2.72 8.91
N LEU A 195 16.00 2.05 9.87
CA LEU A 195 17.00 2.68 10.73
C LEU A 195 18.20 3.20 9.92
N ASP A 196 18.67 2.44 8.95
CA ASP A 196 19.76 2.84 8.06
C ASP A 196 19.39 4.07 7.23
N LEU A 197 18.18 4.10 6.65
CA LEU A 197 17.65 5.27 5.96
C LEU A 197 17.62 6.50 6.88
N LEU A 198 17.00 6.36 8.06
CA LEU A 198 16.86 7.47 9.02
C LEU A 198 18.22 7.98 9.50
N ARG A 199 19.22 7.11 9.65
CA ARG A 199 20.59 7.49 10.03
C ARG A 199 21.27 8.32 8.95
N VAL A 200 21.11 7.94 7.68
CA VAL A 200 21.63 8.71 6.54
C VAL A 200 20.95 10.08 6.49
N GLU A 201 19.64 10.14 6.62
CA GLU A 201 18.88 11.39 6.59
C GLU A 201 19.21 12.31 7.77
N PHE A 202 19.31 11.76 8.98
CA PHE A 202 19.68 12.50 10.18
C PHE A 202 21.07 13.13 10.06
N ALA A 203 22.04 12.41 9.49
CA ALA A 203 23.39 12.92 9.26
C ALA A 203 23.44 14.06 8.21
N GLN A 204 22.54 14.04 7.22
CA GLN A 204 22.46 15.08 6.19
C GLN A 204 21.68 16.31 6.66
N ASN A 205 20.56 16.11 7.35
CA ASN A 205 19.68 17.17 7.84
C ASN A 205 18.97 16.72 9.13
N PRO A 206 19.52 17.07 10.32
CA PRO A 206 19.01 16.62 11.61
C PRO A 206 17.70 17.30 12.05
N GLN A 207 17.05 18.04 11.15
CA GLN A 207 15.80 18.78 11.38
C GLN A 207 14.82 18.53 10.23
N ARG A 208 15.04 17.49 9.42
CA ARG A 208 14.22 17.17 8.27
C ARG A 208 12.80 16.81 8.73
N TRP A 209 12.68 15.90 9.68
CA TRP A 209 11.40 15.34 10.09
C TRP A 209 10.61 16.30 10.98
N HIS A 210 11.27 17.10 11.82
CA HIS A 210 10.66 18.24 12.52
C HIS A 210 9.99 19.22 11.54
N LYS A 211 10.71 19.61 10.48
CA LYS A 211 10.16 20.52 9.45
C LYS A 211 9.04 19.89 8.65
N THR A 212 9.18 18.60 8.31
CA THR A 212 8.17 17.84 7.57
C THR A 212 6.88 17.74 8.38
N ALA A 213 6.96 17.31 9.64
CA ALA A 213 5.82 17.20 10.54
C ALA A 213 5.11 18.56 10.76
N LEU A 214 5.88 19.65 10.87
CA LEU A 214 5.32 21.00 11.00
C LEU A 214 4.57 21.47 9.75
N GLY A 215 5.02 21.07 8.56
CA GLY A 215 4.40 21.42 7.28
C GLY A 215 3.14 20.61 6.95
N LEU A 216 2.96 19.45 7.59
CA LEU A 216 1.86 18.54 7.32
C LEU A 216 0.53 19.04 7.89
N LYS A 217 -0.48 19.07 7.01
CA LYS A 217 -1.87 19.43 7.36
C LYS A 217 -2.70 18.21 7.73
N GLY A 218 -2.29 17.02 7.28
CA GLY A 218 -2.87 15.75 7.70
C GLY A 218 -2.61 14.60 6.74
N VAL A 219 -3.07 13.42 7.15
CA VAL A 219 -3.03 12.17 6.38
C VAL A 219 -4.44 11.59 6.19
N SER A 220 -4.72 10.99 5.04
CA SER A 220 -5.87 10.13 4.83
C SER A 220 -5.40 8.69 4.67
N GLU A 221 -5.82 7.81 5.58
CA GLU A 221 -5.35 6.42 5.66
C GLU A 221 -6.41 5.43 5.17
N GLU A 222 -6.02 4.60 4.21
CA GLU A 222 -6.90 3.73 3.44
C GLU A 222 -7.26 2.41 4.15
N THR A 223 -6.36 1.84 4.96
CA THR A 223 -6.50 0.45 5.41
C THR A 223 -6.61 0.26 6.92
N THR A 224 -7.20 -0.86 7.32
CA THR A 224 -7.43 -1.22 8.72
C THR A 224 -6.14 -1.20 9.54
N THR A 225 -5.05 -1.71 8.96
CA THR A 225 -3.74 -1.80 9.61
C THR A 225 -3.12 -0.42 9.85
N GLY A 226 -3.13 0.47 8.86
CA GLY A 226 -2.65 1.84 9.04
C GLY A 226 -3.51 2.63 10.02
N VAL A 227 -4.84 2.46 9.99
CA VAL A 227 -5.75 3.05 10.98
C VAL A 227 -5.43 2.58 12.40
N ASN A 228 -5.10 1.30 12.58
CA ASN A 228 -4.68 0.79 13.88
C ASN A 228 -3.40 1.47 14.38
N ARG A 229 -2.40 1.71 13.52
CA ARG A 229 -1.20 2.48 13.85
C ARG A 229 -1.54 3.93 14.25
N LEU A 230 -2.40 4.59 13.48
CA LEU A 230 -2.88 5.95 13.79
C LEU A 230 -3.57 6.02 15.16
N MET A 231 -4.47 5.08 15.46
CA MET A 231 -5.15 5.01 16.75
C MET A 231 -4.20 4.72 17.91
N GLN A 232 -3.13 3.94 17.69
CA GLN A 232 -2.10 3.73 18.71
C GLN A 232 -1.39 5.05 19.01
N MET A 233 -0.96 5.79 17.98
CA MET A 233 -0.30 7.08 18.14
C MET A 233 -1.21 8.14 18.77
N GLU A 234 -2.51 8.15 18.42
CA GLU A 234 -3.50 9.02 19.07
C GLU A 234 -3.61 8.70 20.57
N LYS A 235 -3.74 7.42 20.93
CA LYS A 235 -3.85 6.98 22.33
C LYS A 235 -2.61 7.30 23.16
N THR A 236 -1.42 7.24 22.55
CA THR A 236 -0.15 7.57 23.22
C THR A 236 0.17 9.06 23.16
N GLY A 237 -0.63 9.87 22.46
CA GLY A 237 -0.40 11.31 22.31
C GLY A 237 0.81 11.64 21.42
N THR A 238 1.23 10.72 20.55
CA THR A 238 2.39 10.86 19.67
C THR A 238 2.01 11.16 18.22
N LEU A 239 0.72 11.15 17.87
CA LEU A 239 0.25 11.51 16.52
C LEU A 239 0.56 12.98 16.22
N LEU A 240 1.41 13.23 15.22
CA LEU A 240 1.97 14.56 14.92
C LEU A 240 1.02 15.49 14.15
N PHE A 241 0.09 14.93 13.39
CA PHE A 241 -0.82 15.68 12.52
C PHE A 241 -2.19 15.00 12.39
N PRO A 242 -3.25 15.73 11.99
CA PRO A 242 -4.59 15.17 11.85
C PRO A 242 -4.63 13.97 10.90
N ALA A 243 -5.46 12.98 11.22
CA ALA A 243 -5.66 11.81 10.38
C ALA A 243 -7.15 11.58 10.07
N ILE A 244 -7.45 11.26 8.82
CA ILE A 244 -8.77 10.82 8.37
C ILE A 244 -8.70 9.32 8.13
N ASN A 245 -9.50 8.57 8.88
CA ASN A 245 -9.74 7.16 8.66
C ASN A 245 -10.68 7.00 7.46
N VAL A 246 -10.11 6.69 6.28
CA VAL A 246 -10.88 6.42 5.06
C VAL A 246 -11.43 4.99 5.11
N ASN A 247 -10.68 4.04 5.68
CA ASN A 247 -11.06 2.63 5.76
C ASN A 247 -12.48 2.42 6.31
N ASP A 248 -12.82 3.10 7.41
CA ASP A 248 -14.09 2.90 8.12
C ASP A 248 -15.26 3.68 7.51
N SER A 249 -15.02 4.39 6.40
CA SER A 249 -16.11 4.81 5.53
C SER A 249 -16.91 3.58 5.12
N VAL A 250 -18.24 3.65 5.23
CA VAL A 250 -19.12 2.52 4.90
C VAL A 250 -18.90 2.06 3.45
N THR A 251 -18.69 3.01 2.53
CA THR A 251 -18.42 2.75 1.11
C THR A 251 -17.01 2.20 0.83
N LYS A 252 -16.13 2.13 1.83
CA LYS A 252 -14.80 1.51 1.74
C LYS A 252 -14.85 0.16 2.43
N SER A 253 -14.87 0.12 3.77
CA SER A 253 -14.86 -1.13 4.56
C SER A 253 -15.88 -2.18 4.12
N LYS A 254 -17.12 -1.79 3.76
CA LYS A 254 -18.19 -2.74 3.39
C LYS A 254 -18.24 -3.06 1.90
N PHE A 255 -17.37 -2.46 1.08
CA PHE A 255 -17.34 -2.68 -0.36
C PHE A 255 -15.98 -3.19 -0.82
N ASP A 256 -14.93 -2.40 -0.62
CA ASP A 256 -13.57 -2.74 -0.98
C ASP A 256 -13.12 -4.02 -0.23
N ASN A 257 -13.09 -3.96 1.10
CA ASN A 257 -12.53 -5.04 1.90
C ASN A 257 -13.35 -6.35 1.73
N ILE A 258 -14.66 -6.27 1.45
CA ILE A 258 -15.48 -7.47 1.22
C ILE A 258 -15.44 -7.89 -0.24
N TYR A 259 -15.96 -7.06 -1.14
CA TYR A 259 -16.21 -7.44 -2.53
C TYR A 259 -14.97 -7.34 -3.41
N GLY A 260 -14.07 -6.40 -3.09
CA GLY A 260 -12.74 -6.34 -3.69
C GLY A 260 -11.97 -7.63 -3.39
N CYS A 261 -11.81 -7.99 -2.11
CA CYS A 261 -11.16 -9.25 -1.73
C CYS A 261 -11.90 -10.49 -2.25
N ARG A 262 -13.24 -10.46 -2.34
CA ARG A 262 -14.01 -11.55 -2.96
C ARG A 262 -13.66 -11.75 -4.43
N HIS A 263 -13.31 -10.69 -5.14
CA HIS A 263 -12.85 -10.75 -6.53
C HIS A 263 -11.37 -11.17 -6.61
N SER A 264 -10.51 -10.50 -5.85
CA SER A 264 -9.05 -10.60 -6.04
C SER A 264 -8.42 -11.84 -5.41
N VAL A 265 -8.97 -12.41 -4.33
CA VAL A 265 -8.37 -13.60 -3.70
C VAL A 265 -8.31 -14.81 -4.63
N VAL A 266 -9.38 -15.05 -5.39
CA VAL A 266 -9.44 -16.16 -6.35
C VAL A 266 -8.61 -15.85 -7.59
N ASP A 267 -8.54 -14.59 -8.01
CA ASP A 267 -7.69 -14.16 -9.12
C ASP A 267 -6.21 -14.41 -8.79
N GLY A 268 -5.76 -13.99 -7.59
CA GLY A 268 -4.40 -14.25 -7.11
C GLY A 268 -4.07 -15.74 -7.06
N LEU A 269 -4.94 -16.55 -6.47
CA LEU A 269 -4.77 -18.02 -6.42
C LEU A 269 -4.70 -18.65 -7.82
N ASN A 270 -5.57 -18.22 -8.73
CA ASN A 270 -5.62 -18.73 -10.10
C ASN A 270 -4.32 -18.40 -10.84
N ARG A 271 -3.91 -17.12 -10.86
CA ARG A 271 -2.68 -16.69 -11.55
C ARG A 271 -1.42 -17.33 -10.98
N ALA A 272 -1.37 -17.53 -9.66
CA ALA A 272 -0.18 -18.05 -9.00
C ALA A 272 -0.02 -19.57 -9.10
N SER A 273 -1.11 -20.32 -9.26
CA SER A 273 -1.05 -21.78 -9.09
C SER A 273 -1.91 -22.62 -10.04
N ASP A 274 -2.86 -22.01 -10.75
CA ASP A 274 -3.91 -22.69 -11.53
C ASP A 274 -4.65 -23.80 -10.75
N VAL A 275 -4.60 -23.76 -9.41
CA VAL A 275 -5.15 -24.82 -8.57
C VAL A 275 -6.66 -24.87 -8.72
N MET A 276 -7.20 -26.06 -8.93
CA MET A 276 -8.65 -26.25 -8.83
C MET A 276 -9.09 -26.03 -7.38
N ILE A 277 -9.72 -24.88 -7.10
CA ILE A 277 -10.26 -24.51 -5.77
C ILE A 277 -11.42 -25.43 -5.37
N GLY A 278 -12.27 -25.83 -6.33
CA GLY A 278 -13.41 -26.71 -6.09
C GLY A 278 -13.01 -28.05 -5.48
N GLY A 279 -13.72 -28.46 -4.43
CA GLY A 279 -13.48 -29.72 -3.71
C GLY A 279 -12.32 -29.68 -2.70
N LYS A 280 -11.57 -28.58 -2.62
CA LYS A 280 -10.49 -28.39 -1.64
C LYS A 280 -11.03 -27.95 -0.28
N VAL A 281 -10.23 -28.12 0.77
CA VAL A 281 -10.45 -27.50 2.07
C VAL A 281 -9.60 -26.24 2.14
N ALA A 282 -10.26 -25.08 2.28
CA ALA A 282 -9.58 -23.80 2.42
C ALA A 282 -9.78 -23.24 3.83
N VAL A 283 -8.71 -22.80 4.48
CA VAL A 283 -8.74 -22.17 5.79
C VAL A 283 -8.58 -20.66 5.59
N VAL A 284 -9.54 -19.90 6.11
CA VAL A 284 -9.47 -18.44 6.17
C VAL A 284 -9.22 -18.05 7.62
N CYS A 285 -8.07 -17.43 7.89
CA CYS A 285 -7.70 -16.98 9.22
C CYS A 285 -8.16 -15.52 9.40
N GLY A 286 -9.16 -15.31 10.26
CA GLY A 286 -9.86 -14.04 10.39
C GLY A 286 -11.18 -14.03 9.61
N PHE A 287 -12.19 -13.37 10.18
CA PHE A 287 -13.54 -13.22 9.62
C PHE A 287 -14.08 -11.80 9.80
N GLY A 288 -13.17 -10.83 9.78
CA GLY A 288 -13.47 -9.43 9.49
C GLY A 288 -13.97 -9.24 8.05
N GLU A 289 -13.97 -8.03 7.53
CA GLU A 289 -14.51 -7.75 6.19
C GLU A 289 -13.73 -8.47 5.07
N VAL A 290 -12.39 -8.48 5.16
CA VAL A 290 -11.50 -9.23 4.23
C VAL A 290 -11.78 -10.73 4.30
N GLY A 291 -11.80 -11.30 5.51
CA GLY A 291 -12.09 -12.71 5.73
C GLY A 291 -13.46 -13.14 5.22
N LYS A 292 -14.49 -12.30 5.38
CA LYS A 292 -15.83 -12.52 4.82
C LYS A 292 -15.78 -12.58 3.28
N GLY A 293 -15.13 -11.62 2.64
CA GLY A 293 -14.94 -11.61 1.19
C GLY A 293 -14.24 -12.87 0.69
N CYS A 294 -13.15 -13.26 1.36
CA CYS A 294 -12.37 -14.44 1.01
C CYS A 294 -13.16 -15.74 1.17
N ALA A 295 -13.85 -15.92 2.29
CA ALA A 295 -14.67 -17.09 2.54
C ALA A 295 -15.81 -17.24 1.53
N GLN A 296 -16.47 -16.12 1.18
CA GLN A 296 -17.51 -16.10 0.16
C GLN A 296 -16.96 -16.52 -1.22
N ALA A 297 -15.80 -16.02 -1.62
CA ALA A 297 -15.19 -16.34 -2.92
C ALA A 297 -14.81 -17.82 -3.01
N LEU A 298 -14.09 -18.32 -2.00
CA LEU A 298 -13.61 -19.70 -1.95
C LEU A 298 -14.78 -20.70 -1.94
N ARG A 299 -15.82 -20.43 -1.13
CA ARG A 299 -17.04 -21.25 -1.14
C ARG A 299 -17.77 -21.15 -2.46
N GLY A 300 -17.83 -19.97 -3.08
CA GLY A 300 -18.42 -19.75 -4.40
C GLY A 300 -17.76 -20.59 -5.51
N GLN A 301 -16.46 -20.89 -5.36
CA GLN A 301 -15.71 -21.80 -6.22
C GLN A 301 -15.83 -23.29 -5.84
N GLY A 302 -16.63 -23.61 -4.81
CA GLY A 302 -16.87 -24.99 -4.35
C GLY A 302 -15.84 -25.50 -3.35
N ALA A 303 -15.05 -24.64 -2.71
CA ALA A 303 -14.20 -25.05 -1.59
C ALA A 303 -15.03 -25.31 -0.33
N ARG A 304 -14.55 -26.24 0.49
CA ARG A 304 -15.00 -26.44 1.87
C ARG A 304 -14.24 -25.49 2.77
N VAL A 305 -14.84 -24.35 3.06
CA VAL A 305 -14.20 -23.29 3.84
C VAL A 305 -14.29 -23.56 5.35
N VAL A 306 -13.16 -23.43 6.03
CA VAL A 306 -13.01 -23.41 7.49
C VAL A 306 -12.51 -22.03 7.89
N VAL A 307 -13.04 -21.48 8.98
CA VAL A 307 -12.65 -20.19 9.52
C VAL A 307 -11.95 -20.37 10.86
N THR A 308 -10.90 -19.59 11.10
CA THR A 308 -10.33 -19.41 12.45
C THR A 308 -10.62 -18.00 12.92
N GLU A 309 -11.09 -17.83 14.16
CA GLU A 309 -11.42 -16.52 14.70
C GLU A 309 -11.13 -16.44 16.20
N ILE A 310 -10.71 -15.24 16.63
CA ILE A 310 -10.52 -14.88 18.03
C ILE A 310 -11.73 -14.09 18.55
N ASP A 311 -12.45 -13.37 17.69
CA ASP A 311 -13.63 -12.61 18.07
C ASP A 311 -14.87 -13.53 18.03
N PRO A 312 -15.60 -13.69 19.16
CA PRO A 312 -16.76 -14.58 19.21
C PRO A 312 -17.94 -14.11 18.35
N ILE A 313 -18.07 -12.81 18.08
CA ILE A 313 -19.09 -12.24 17.20
C ILE A 313 -18.80 -12.64 15.76
N CYS A 314 -17.57 -12.43 15.30
CA CYS A 314 -17.14 -12.82 13.96
C CYS A 314 -17.20 -14.34 13.77
N ALA A 315 -16.79 -15.12 14.78
CA ALA A 315 -16.92 -16.57 14.77
C ALA A 315 -18.39 -17.02 14.66
N LEU A 316 -19.30 -16.39 15.41
CA LEU A 316 -20.72 -16.71 15.33
C LEU A 316 -21.29 -16.35 13.95
N GLN A 317 -20.90 -15.22 13.36
CA GLN A 317 -21.27 -14.86 11.99
C GLN A 317 -20.81 -15.93 10.99
N ALA A 318 -19.55 -16.37 11.08
CA ALA A 318 -19.02 -17.42 10.21
C ALA A 318 -19.83 -18.73 10.33
N ALA A 319 -20.16 -19.13 11.56
CA ALA A 319 -20.98 -20.32 11.82
C ALA A 319 -22.40 -20.17 11.26
N MET A 320 -23.02 -18.99 11.40
CA MET A 320 -24.36 -18.69 10.87
C MET A 320 -24.40 -18.67 9.35
N GLU A 321 -23.29 -18.30 8.70
CA GLU A 321 -23.14 -18.40 7.24
C GLU A 321 -22.85 -19.84 6.79
N GLY A 322 -22.58 -20.78 7.70
CA GLY A 322 -22.39 -22.20 7.42
C GLY A 322 -20.92 -22.62 7.27
N TYR A 323 -19.97 -21.80 7.71
CA TYR A 323 -18.56 -22.16 7.80
C TYR A 323 -18.27 -22.91 9.11
N ALA A 324 -17.39 -23.91 9.05
CA ALA A 324 -16.89 -24.51 10.28
C ALA A 324 -15.88 -23.55 10.94
N VAL A 325 -16.10 -23.19 12.20
CA VAL A 325 -15.12 -22.44 13.00
C VAL A 325 -14.26 -23.42 13.79
N ARG A 326 -12.94 -23.33 13.61
CA ARG A 326 -11.96 -24.25 14.20
C ARG A 326 -10.70 -23.51 14.62
N LYS A 327 -9.93 -24.13 15.51
CA LYS A 327 -8.54 -23.73 15.74
C LYS A 327 -7.67 -24.21 14.58
N LEU A 328 -6.68 -23.41 14.20
CA LEU A 328 -5.79 -23.69 13.09
C LEU A 328 -5.11 -25.07 13.24
N GLU A 329 -4.64 -25.40 14.44
CA GLU A 329 -3.89 -26.63 14.72
C GLU A 329 -4.71 -27.90 14.47
N SER A 330 -6.04 -27.79 14.48
CA SER A 330 -6.95 -28.90 14.22
C SER A 330 -7.16 -29.20 12.73
N VAL A 331 -6.76 -28.29 11.84
CA VAL A 331 -6.98 -28.40 10.39
C VAL A 331 -5.70 -28.32 9.56
N VAL A 332 -4.59 -27.82 10.14
CA VAL A 332 -3.32 -27.53 9.46
C VAL A 332 -2.75 -28.69 8.62
N GLN A 333 -2.93 -29.94 9.06
CA GLN A 333 -2.40 -31.11 8.34
C GLN A 333 -3.26 -31.54 7.14
N SER A 334 -4.50 -31.08 7.06
CA SER A 334 -5.50 -31.60 6.12
C SER A 334 -5.95 -30.60 5.06
N ALA A 335 -5.86 -29.31 5.37
CA ALA A 335 -6.28 -28.25 4.45
C ALA A 335 -5.32 -28.09 3.26
N ASP A 336 -5.87 -27.59 2.15
CA ASP A 336 -5.18 -27.39 0.88
C ASP A 336 -4.70 -25.96 0.69
N ILE A 337 -5.48 -24.99 1.19
CA ILE A 337 -5.26 -23.56 0.97
C ILE A 337 -5.41 -22.86 2.32
N PHE A 338 -4.49 -21.96 2.65
CA PHE A 338 -4.51 -21.12 3.85
C PHE A 338 -4.42 -19.66 3.43
N ILE A 339 -5.41 -18.85 3.82
CA ILE A 339 -5.47 -17.42 3.53
C ILE A 339 -5.53 -16.66 4.86
N THR A 340 -4.51 -15.87 5.16
CA THR A 340 -4.49 -14.99 6.35
C THR A 340 -5.11 -13.63 6.02
N THR A 341 -6.01 -13.15 6.90
CA THR A 341 -6.87 -11.96 6.69
C THR A 341 -7.08 -11.14 7.97
N THR A 342 -6.17 -11.27 8.93
CA THR A 342 -6.39 -10.81 10.31
C THR A 342 -5.94 -9.38 10.55
N GLY A 343 -4.95 -8.88 9.81
CA GLY A 343 -4.26 -7.63 10.14
C GLY A 343 -3.48 -7.70 11.45
N ASN A 344 -3.16 -8.91 11.92
CA ASN A 344 -2.39 -9.20 13.13
C ASN A 344 -1.06 -9.87 12.74
N PHE A 345 -0.32 -10.44 13.68
CA PHE A 345 0.96 -11.12 13.42
C PHE A 345 0.95 -12.56 13.97
N ASP A 346 1.92 -13.38 13.54
CA ASP A 346 2.15 -14.76 14.01
C ASP A 346 0.95 -15.72 13.82
N ILE A 347 0.21 -15.56 12.72
CA ILE A 347 -0.96 -16.40 12.43
C ILE A 347 -0.51 -17.78 11.91
N LEU A 348 0.38 -17.80 10.92
CA LEU A 348 0.95 -19.02 10.34
C LEU A 348 2.45 -19.07 10.62
N THR A 349 2.83 -19.75 11.70
CA THR A 349 4.24 -19.94 12.09
C THR A 349 4.97 -20.95 11.22
N ALA A 350 6.30 -20.94 11.25
CA ALA A 350 7.13 -21.98 10.63
C ALA A 350 6.75 -23.41 11.09
N GLU A 351 6.40 -23.59 12.37
CA GLU A 351 5.92 -24.87 12.90
C GLU A 351 4.60 -25.31 12.24
N HIS A 352 3.66 -24.39 12.05
CA HIS A 352 2.41 -24.68 11.35
C HIS A 352 2.67 -25.15 9.92
N MET A 353 3.52 -24.42 9.19
CA MET A 353 3.88 -24.75 7.81
C MET A 353 4.59 -26.11 7.71
N GLY A 354 5.48 -26.44 8.64
CA GLY A 354 6.15 -27.76 8.71
C GLY A 354 5.20 -28.94 8.93
N ARG A 355 3.95 -28.69 9.33
CA ARG A 355 2.90 -29.70 9.54
C ARG A 355 1.91 -29.78 8.38
N MET A 356 1.97 -28.86 7.42
CA MET A 356 1.07 -28.86 6.27
C MET A 356 1.35 -30.05 5.36
N LYS A 357 0.34 -30.47 4.61
CA LYS A 357 0.52 -31.52 3.61
C LYS A 357 1.35 -31.02 2.43
N ASP A 358 1.95 -31.96 1.70
CA ASP A 358 2.64 -31.68 0.44
C ASP A 358 1.78 -30.81 -0.49
N LYS A 359 2.37 -29.73 -0.99
CA LYS A 359 1.76 -28.76 -1.93
C LYS A 359 0.53 -28.02 -1.39
N ALA A 360 0.40 -27.87 -0.08
CA ALA A 360 -0.51 -26.88 0.47
C ALA A 360 -0.11 -25.46 0.01
N ILE A 361 -1.10 -24.62 -0.28
CA ILE A 361 -0.90 -23.23 -0.67
C ILE A 361 -1.10 -22.36 0.56
N VAL A 362 -0.15 -21.46 0.80
CA VAL A 362 -0.21 -20.46 1.86
C VAL A 362 -0.14 -19.09 1.22
N ALA A 363 -1.09 -18.21 1.55
CA ALA A 363 -1.11 -16.84 1.07
C ALA A 363 -1.61 -15.90 2.16
N ASN A 364 -1.19 -14.65 2.05
CA ASN A 364 -1.66 -13.55 2.87
C ASN A 364 -2.36 -12.52 2.00
N ILE A 365 -3.51 -12.05 2.47
CA ILE A 365 -4.25 -10.92 1.88
C ILE A 365 -4.67 -9.92 2.98
N GLY A 366 -4.03 -10.01 4.15
CA GLY A 366 -3.85 -8.86 5.04
C GLY A 366 -2.88 -7.85 4.44
N HIS A 367 -2.37 -6.95 5.27
CA HIS A 367 -1.58 -5.82 4.77
C HIS A 367 -0.06 -6.08 4.80
N PHE A 368 0.52 -6.45 5.96
CA PHE A 368 1.96 -6.76 6.08
C PHE A 368 2.26 -8.25 5.90
N ASP A 369 3.54 -8.59 5.74
CA ASP A 369 4.04 -9.95 5.53
C ASP A 369 4.07 -10.82 6.80
N ASN A 370 3.98 -10.21 7.99
CA ASN A 370 4.13 -10.87 9.30
C ASN A 370 2.89 -11.62 9.82
N GLU A 371 1.79 -11.70 9.06
CA GLU A 371 0.76 -12.73 9.32
C GLU A 371 1.32 -14.15 9.13
N ILE A 372 2.30 -14.29 8.23
CA ILE A 372 3.04 -15.52 7.97
C ILE A 372 4.46 -15.34 8.48
N ASP A 373 4.96 -16.32 9.23
CA ASP A 373 6.33 -16.33 9.72
C ASP A 373 7.33 -16.69 8.60
N MET A 374 7.56 -15.73 7.70
CA MET A 374 8.50 -15.87 6.58
C MET A 374 9.95 -15.97 7.06
N ALA A 375 10.30 -15.23 8.12
CA ALA A 375 11.64 -15.24 8.70
C ALA A 375 11.98 -16.59 9.35
N GLY A 376 11.03 -17.18 10.10
CA GLY A 376 11.17 -18.52 10.64
C GLY A 376 11.19 -19.59 9.56
N LEU A 377 10.35 -19.46 8.52
CA LEU A 377 10.34 -20.38 7.39
C LEU A 377 11.68 -20.40 6.65
N ALA A 378 12.29 -19.25 6.40
CA ALA A 378 13.61 -19.14 5.75
C ALA A 378 14.74 -19.85 6.54
N LYS A 379 14.56 -20.02 7.86
CA LYS A 379 15.51 -20.72 8.75
C LYS A 379 15.25 -22.23 8.81
N MET A 380 14.13 -22.74 8.27
CA MET A 380 13.82 -24.16 8.31
C MET A 380 14.73 -24.97 7.36
N PRO A 381 15.17 -26.18 7.74
CA PRO A 381 15.86 -27.09 6.83
C PRO A 381 14.90 -27.56 5.72
N GLY A 382 15.32 -27.43 4.46
CA GLY A 382 14.55 -27.85 3.28
C GLY A 382 14.59 -29.34 2.95
#